data_AF-A0AAP2RFD0-F1
#
_entry.id   AF-A0AAP2RFD0-F1
#
_cell.length_a   1.000
_cell.length_b   1.000
_cell.length_c   1.000
_cell.angle_alpha   90.00
_cell.angle_beta   90.00
_cell.angle_gamma   90.00
#
_symmetry.space_group_name_H-M   'P 1'
#
loop_
_entity.id
_entity.type
_entity.pdbx_description
1 polymer ?
#
loop_
_entity_poly.entity_id
_entity_poly.type
_entity_poly.pdbx_seq_one_letter_code
_entity_poly.pdbx_strand_id
1 'polypeptide(L)'
;MFERYDRNVNRASDIKDINIKGIAVLSAFIVLFIAIYALWYPLAVLRNYPYSSIFFYSPNQMIYLALSVTGIWAAFKYRKNIDSMCIIVGLLFASLIWVSTQAKYWYNGWISSIPYYEPTVYAVMAFVMVTGAIGLLRSHKVLNFNMSEGNAAGALKGFLFGALIGIPIAIMNVLMIICVNGDTAAVQNIFYQALQALRPGIMEEVAYRLIFFAISLTVLLKYLPKNVAVLSSIFMAAAFHAAIHVPELFAQNIVAAMVMTIVMSVLFGLPMAILAYKKDIETAIGFHWVIDALRFSLGI
;
A
#
# COMPACT_ATOMS: atom_id res chain seq x y z
N MET A 1 -1.64 -33.59 -12.04
CA MET A 1 -0.50 -33.14 -12.87
C MET A 1 0.07 -31.86 -12.27
N PHE A 2 0.61 -31.95 -11.05
CA PHE A 2 1.31 -30.86 -10.37
C PHE A 2 2.72 -31.37 -10.11
N GLU A 3 3.67 -30.94 -10.95
CA GLU A 3 5.08 -31.26 -10.76
C GLU A 3 5.59 -30.61 -9.47
N ARG A 4 6.27 -31.43 -8.68
CA ARG A 4 7.02 -31.06 -7.49
C ARG A 4 7.98 -29.94 -7.83
N TYR A 5 7.79 -28.82 -7.14
CA TYR A 5 8.73 -27.71 -7.11
C TYR A 5 10.11 -28.23 -6.67
N ASP A 6 11.08 -28.07 -7.57
CA ASP A 6 12.45 -28.50 -7.42
C ASP A 6 13.06 -27.91 -6.14
N ARG A 7 13.53 -28.78 -5.24
CA ARG A 7 14.06 -28.45 -3.92
C ARG A 7 15.58 -28.31 -3.92
N ASN A 8 16.19 -28.07 -5.08
CA ASN A 8 17.63 -27.84 -5.21
C ASN A 8 17.94 -26.33 -5.25
N VAL A 9 17.83 -25.66 -4.11
CA VAL A 9 18.45 -24.34 -3.90
C VAL A 9 19.79 -24.56 -3.20
N ASN A 10 20.88 -24.51 -3.96
CA ASN A 10 22.23 -24.34 -3.43
C ASN A 10 22.33 -22.97 -2.74
N ARG A 11 21.99 -22.91 -1.45
CA ARG A 11 21.81 -21.66 -0.69
C ARG A 11 23.10 -20.85 -0.40
N ALA A 12 24.28 -21.34 -0.74
CA ALA A 12 25.55 -20.72 -0.33
C ALA A 12 26.31 -19.98 -1.44
N SER A 13 26.03 -20.26 -2.73
CA SER A 13 26.75 -19.63 -3.85
C SER A 13 26.14 -18.29 -4.31
N ASP A 14 24.84 -18.09 -4.10
CA ASP A 14 24.10 -16.94 -4.68
C ASP A 14 24.34 -15.60 -3.95
N ILE A 15 25.03 -15.59 -2.80
CA ILE A 15 25.31 -14.37 -2.02
C ILE A 15 26.64 -13.71 -2.48
N LYS A 16 27.49 -14.42 -3.23
CA LYS A 16 28.80 -13.89 -3.65
C LYS A 16 28.72 -12.83 -4.77
N ASP A 17 27.57 -12.68 -5.42
CA ASP A 17 27.39 -11.79 -6.59
C ASP A 17 26.54 -10.54 -6.29
N ILE A 18 26.58 -10.01 -5.06
CA ILE A 18 26.05 -8.65 -4.83
C ILE A 18 27.02 -7.65 -5.48
N ASN A 19 26.74 -7.30 -6.73
CA ASN A 19 27.49 -6.30 -7.47
C ASN A 19 27.32 -4.93 -6.81
N ILE A 20 28.41 -4.15 -6.70
CA ILE A 20 28.43 -2.75 -6.23
C ILE A 20 27.32 -1.92 -6.88
N LYS A 21 27.00 -2.19 -8.16
CA LYS A 21 25.88 -1.54 -8.87
C LYS A 21 24.53 -1.78 -8.19
N GLY A 22 24.26 -2.98 -7.70
CA GLY A 22 23.02 -3.31 -6.98
C GLY A 22 22.91 -2.58 -5.64
N ILE A 23 24.01 -2.48 -4.90
CA ILE A 23 24.08 -1.68 -3.67
C ILE A 23 23.82 -0.20 -4.00
N ALA A 24 24.48 0.34 -5.02
CA ALA A 24 24.30 1.72 -5.44
C ALA A 24 22.85 2.03 -5.84
N VAL A 25 22.17 1.13 -6.56
CA VAL A 25 20.77 1.30 -6.95
C VAL A 25 19.84 1.26 -5.74
N LEU A 26 20.06 0.32 -4.81
CA LEU A 26 19.27 0.23 -3.58
C LEU A 26 19.44 1.49 -2.73
N SER A 27 20.69 1.94 -2.54
CA SER A 27 21.02 3.18 -1.83
C SER A 27 20.40 4.40 -2.51
N ALA A 28 20.44 4.48 -3.84
CA ALA A 28 19.82 5.58 -4.59
C ALA A 28 18.29 5.62 -4.39
N PHE A 29 17.63 4.47 -4.33
CA PHE A 29 16.19 4.39 -4.03
C PHE A 29 15.88 4.92 -2.63
N ILE A 30 16.67 4.54 -1.63
CA ILE A 30 16.53 4.99 -0.24
C ILE A 30 16.80 6.50 -0.14
N VAL A 31 17.87 6.99 -0.77
CA VAL A 31 18.23 8.41 -0.77
C VAL A 31 17.18 9.24 -1.48
N LEU A 32 16.71 8.82 -2.66
CA LEU A 32 15.65 9.51 -3.40
C LEU A 32 14.38 9.64 -2.56
N PHE A 33 14.05 8.59 -1.82
CA PHE A 33 12.90 8.60 -0.92
C PHE A 33 13.07 9.58 0.25
N ILE A 34 14.19 9.50 0.96
CA ILE A 34 14.52 10.45 2.03
C ILE A 34 14.50 11.87 1.49
N ALA A 35 15.04 12.11 0.29
CA ALA A 35 15.03 13.41 -0.36
C ALA A 35 13.62 13.88 -0.72
N ILE A 36 12.75 13.03 -1.27
CA ILE A 36 11.35 13.38 -1.54
C ILE A 36 10.66 13.83 -0.25
N TYR A 37 10.84 13.10 0.84
CA TYR A 37 10.24 13.43 2.14
C TYR A 37 10.84 14.70 2.78
N ALA A 38 12.16 14.82 2.78
CA ALA A 38 12.87 15.96 3.35
C ALA A 38 12.64 17.25 2.55
N LEU A 39 12.44 17.17 1.23
CA LEU A 39 12.09 18.32 0.38
C LEU A 39 10.61 18.69 0.50
N TRP A 40 9.75 17.72 0.77
CA TRP A 40 8.31 17.97 0.84
C TRP A 40 7.89 18.65 2.14
N TYR A 41 8.50 18.31 3.28
CA TYR A 41 8.13 18.93 4.55
C TYR A 41 8.28 20.47 4.57
N PRO A 42 9.40 21.07 4.10
CA PRO A 42 9.52 22.52 3.99
C PRO A 42 8.42 23.13 3.11
N LEU A 43 8.03 22.46 2.03
CA LEU A 43 6.95 22.92 1.15
C LEU A 43 5.57 22.85 1.83
N ALA A 44 5.36 21.92 2.75
CA ALA A 44 4.16 21.84 3.57
C ALA A 44 4.13 22.91 4.66
N VAL A 45 5.26 23.12 5.37
CA VAL A 45 5.37 24.09 6.47
C VAL A 45 5.45 25.54 6.03
N LEU A 46 6.13 25.85 4.92
CA LEU A 46 6.22 27.21 4.39
C LEU A 46 4.85 27.77 3.95
N ARG A 47 3.80 26.94 4.00
CA ARG A 47 2.59 27.17 3.24
C ARG A 47 1.33 27.10 4.09
N ASN A 48 1.36 27.63 5.32
CA ASN A 48 0.23 27.92 6.23
C ASN A 48 -1.02 28.52 5.53
N TYR A 49 -1.68 27.78 4.63
CA TYR A 49 -2.78 28.21 3.79
C TYR A 49 -4.05 27.46 4.19
N PRO A 50 -5.19 28.15 4.31
CA PRO A 50 -6.47 27.50 4.52
C PRO A 50 -6.77 26.53 3.36
N TYR A 51 -7.27 25.35 3.73
CA TYR A 51 -7.40 24.09 2.99
C TYR A 51 -8.24 24.08 1.69
N SER A 52 -8.42 25.18 0.96
CA SER A 52 -9.53 25.32 0.00
C SER A 52 -9.19 25.47 -1.48
N SER A 53 -7.97 25.14 -1.97
CA SER A 53 -7.72 25.17 -3.42
C SER A 53 -7.32 23.80 -3.99
N ILE A 54 -8.31 23.21 -4.69
CA ILE A 54 -8.42 22.25 -5.81
C ILE A 54 -7.16 21.53 -6.36
N PHE A 55 -5.93 21.96 -6.08
CA PHE A 55 -4.69 21.45 -6.69
C PHE A 55 -3.62 20.93 -5.71
N PHE A 56 -3.83 20.99 -4.38
CA PHE A 56 -2.78 20.60 -3.44
C PHE A 56 -3.10 19.28 -2.73
N TYR A 57 -2.49 18.23 -3.27
CA TYR A 57 -2.58 16.85 -2.83
C TYR A 57 -1.80 16.63 -1.51
N SER A 58 -2.37 15.89 -0.55
CA SER A 58 -1.61 15.35 0.60
C SER A 58 -0.41 14.50 0.12
N PRO A 59 0.63 14.24 0.95
CA PRO A 59 1.78 13.40 0.57
C PRO A 59 1.35 12.09 -0.08
N ASN A 60 0.35 11.45 0.54
CA ASN A 60 -0.21 10.18 0.10
C ASN A 60 -0.79 10.31 -1.31
N GLN A 61 -1.54 11.37 -1.58
CA GLN A 61 -2.13 11.60 -2.89
C GLN A 61 -1.08 11.87 -3.97
N MET A 62 0.00 12.60 -3.67
CA MET A 62 1.09 12.79 -4.63
C MET A 62 1.82 11.48 -4.94
N ILE A 63 2.08 10.67 -3.92
CA ILE A 63 2.66 9.34 -4.09
C ILE A 63 1.73 8.46 -4.93
N TYR A 64 0.43 8.45 -4.64
CA TYR A 64 -0.55 7.72 -5.44
C TYR A 64 -0.59 8.19 -6.88
N LEU A 65 -0.49 9.50 -7.13
CA LEU A 65 -0.41 10.03 -8.49
C LEU A 65 0.88 9.58 -9.21
N ALA A 66 2.02 9.64 -8.54
CA ALA A 66 3.29 9.18 -9.12
C ALA A 66 3.26 7.67 -9.43
N LEU A 67 2.70 6.88 -8.51
CA LEU A 67 2.51 5.44 -8.69
C LEU A 67 1.45 5.13 -9.75
N SER A 68 0.41 5.94 -9.90
CA SER A 68 -0.61 5.76 -10.94
C SER A 68 -0.07 6.08 -12.33
N VAL A 69 0.74 7.14 -12.47
CA VAL A 69 1.48 7.43 -13.71
C VAL A 69 2.40 6.26 -14.07
N THR A 70 3.08 5.70 -13.07
CA THR A 70 3.92 4.51 -13.28
C THR A 70 3.08 3.27 -13.62
N GLY A 71 1.88 3.13 -13.03
CA GLY A 71 0.91 2.10 -13.36
C GLY A 71 0.46 2.17 -14.81
N ILE A 72 0.17 3.37 -15.32
CA ILE A 72 -0.16 3.60 -16.75
C ILE A 72 1.01 3.16 -17.64
N TRP A 73 2.23 3.61 -17.33
CA TRP A 73 3.42 3.18 -18.07
C TRP A 73 3.59 1.66 -18.06
N ALA A 74 3.43 1.02 -16.88
CA ALA A 74 3.55 -0.41 -16.72
C ALA A 74 2.48 -1.15 -17.54
N ALA A 75 1.24 -0.65 -17.52
CA ALA A 75 0.15 -1.22 -18.30
C ALA A 75 0.44 -1.18 -19.81
N PHE A 76 0.95 -0.07 -20.34
CA PHE A 76 1.34 0.01 -21.76
C PHE A 76 2.52 -0.89 -22.11
N LYS A 77 3.56 -0.90 -21.27
CA LYS A 77 4.78 -1.67 -21.50
C LYS A 77 4.56 -3.18 -21.41
N TYR A 78 3.77 -3.62 -20.43
CA TYR A 78 3.49 -5.02 -20.13
C TYR A 78 2.08 -5.45 -20.60
N ARG A 79 1.49 -4.74 -21.57
CA ARG A 79 0.13 -4.99 -22.08
C ARG A 79 -0.17 -6.42 -22.51
N LYS A 80 0.85 -7.17 -22.96
CA LYS A 80 0.69 -8.59 -23.35
C LYS A 80 0.34 -9.51 -22.18
N ASN A 81 0.59 -9.07 -20.94
CA ASN A 81 0.29 -9.82 -19.72
C ASN A 81 -1.04 -9.38 -19.07
N ILE A 82 -1.74 -8.42 -19.68
CA ILE A 82 -3.01 -7.87 -19.18
C ILE A 82 -4.14 -8.52 -19.98
N ASP A 83 -4.92 -9.37 -19.31
CA ASP A 83 -6.10 -10.00 -19.87
C ASP A 83 -7.37 -9.28 -19.38
N SER A 84 -8.54 -9.76 -19.80
CA SER A 84 -9.83 -9.24 -19.37
C SER A 84 -10.03 -9.33 -17.86
N MET A 85 -9.46 -10.36 -17.19
CA MET A 85 -9.59 -10.52 -15.74
C MET A 85 -8.86 -9.39 -15.01
N CYS A 86 -7.69 -8.97 -15.48
CA CYS A 86 -6.99 -7.80 -14.94
C CYS A 86 -7.87 -6.54 -14.96
N ILE A 87 -8.60 -6.31 -16.05
CA ILE A 87 -9.49 -5.16 -16.20
C ILE A 87 -10.66 -5.25 -15.23
N ILE A 88 -11.28 -6.44 -15.12
CA ILE A 88 -12.40 -6.69 -14.19
C ILE A 88 -11.96 -6.44 -12.74
N VAL A 89 -10.79 -6.96 -12.33
CA VAL A 89 -10.25 -6.75 -10.98
C VAL A 89 -9.92 -5.28 -10.74
N GLY A 90 -9.30 -4.61 -11.71
CA GLY A 90 -9.04 -3.17 -11.62
C GLY A 90 -10.32 -2.36 -11.42
N LEU A 91 -11.38 -2.66 -12.18
CA LEU A 91 -12.69 -2.01 -12.05
C LEU A 91 -13.33 -2.30 -10.70
N LEU A 92 -13.24 -3.54 -10.21
CA LEU A 92 -13.78 -3.92 -8.90
C LEU A 92 -13.13 -3.10 -7.77
N PHE A 93 -11.80 -3.00 -7.76
CA PHE A 93 -11.07 -2.22 -6.76
C PHE A 93 -11.41 -0.73 -6.86
N ALA A 94 -11.50 -0.20 -8.09
CA ALA A 94 -11.91 1.17 -8.35
C ALA A 94 -13.33 1.45 -7.81
N SER A 95 -14.28 0.54 -8.04
CA SER A 95 -15.65 0.66 -7.52
C SER A 95 -15.70 0.58 -5.99
N LEU A 96 -14.95 -0.32 -5.35
CA LEU A 96 -14.89 -0.43 -3.89
C LEU A 96 -14.32 0.84 -3.26
N ILE A 97 -13.25 1.40 -3.83
CA ILE A 97 -12.67 2.67 -3.39
C ILE A 97 -13.65 3.82 -3.60
N TRP A 98 -14.34 3.86 -4.74
CA TRP A 98 -15.32 4.89 -5.02
C TRP A 98 -16.46 4.86 -3.99
N VAL A 99 -17.07 3.70 -3.77
CA VAL A 99 -18.18 3.50 -2.83
C VAL A 99 -17.76 3.81 -1.40
N SER A 100 -16.61 3.32 -0.95
CA SER A 100 -16.10 3.59 0.40
C SER A 100 -15.78 5.06 0.64
N THR A 101 -15.29 5.77 -0.38
CA THR A 101 -15.08 7.23 -0.31
C THR A 101 -16.42 7.97 -0.28
N GLN A 102 -17.42 7.51 -1.03
CA GLN A 102 -18.74 8.13 -1.11
C GLN A 102 -19.60 7.90 0.13
N ALA A 103 -19.35 6.82 0.88
CA ALA A 103 -20.07 6.49 2.09
C ALA A 103 -20.16 7.68 3.06
N LYS A 104 -19.09 8.50 3.16
CA LYS A 104 -19.06 9.70 4.00
C LYS A 104 -20.13 10.72 3.66
N TYR A 105 -20.37 10.94 2.37
CA TYR A 105 -21.36 11.91 1.91
C TYR A 105 -22.79 11.36 2.08
N TRP A 106 -22.99 10.06 1.85
CA TRP A 106 -24.27 9.40 2.06
C TRP A 106 -24.70 9.40 3.53
N TYR A 107 -23.79 9.05 4.43
CA TYR A 107 -24.08 8.97 5.87
C TYR A 107 -24.52 10.33 6.45
N ASN A 108 -23.91 11.42 5.98
CA ASN A 108 -24.25 12.76 6.47
C ASN A 108 -25.52 13.34 5.81
N GLY A 109 -26.11 12.67 4.81
CA GLY A 109 -27.31 13.15 4.08
C GLY A 109 -27.03 14.17 2.96
N TRP A 110 -25.78 14.31 2.51
CA TRP A 110 -25.34 15.36 1.56
C TRP A 110 -25.52 14.92 0.10
N ILE A 111 -26.70 14.40 -0.26
CA ILE A 111 -26.94 13.81 -1.59
C ILE A 111 -26.84 14.87 -2.71
N SER A 112 -27.15 16.13 -2.42
CA SER A 112 -27.22 17.23 -3.40
C SER A 112 -25.89 17.97 -3.63
N SER A 113 -24.85 17.71 -2.84
CA SER A 113 -23.57 18.45 -2.87
C SER A 113 -22.35 17.52 -2.93
N ILE A 114 -22.53 16.27 -3.38
CA ILE A 114 -21.48 15.25 -3.46
C ILE A 114 -20.37 15.70 -4.42
N PRO A 115 -19.13 15.96 -3.95
CA PRO A 115 -18.00 16.18 -4.83
C PRO A 115 -17.59 14.82 -5.42
N TYR A 116 -18.13 14.47 -6.58
CA TYR A 116 -17.79 13.23 -7.31
C TYR A 116 -16.32 13.16 -7.74
N TYR A 117 -15.61 14.29 -7.73
CA TYR A 117 -14.23 14.40 -8.18
C TYR A 117 -13.28 13.53 -7.37
N GLU A 118 -13.25 13.68 -6.03
CA GLU A 118 -12.29 12.96 -5.19
C GLU A 118 -12.43 11.43 -5.31
N PRO A 119 -13.62 10.82 -5.07
CA PRO A 119 -13.80 9.38 -5.24
C PRO A 119 -13.38 8.87 -6.63
N THR A 120 -13.68 9.65 -7.68
CA THR A 120 -13.37 9.28 -9.06
C THR A 120 -11.87 9.29 -9.32
N VAL A 121 -11.14 10.29 -8.78
CA VAL A 121 -9.68 10.36 -8.91
C VAL A 121 -9.01 9.15 -8.25
N TYR A 122 -9.39 8.79 -7.03
CA TYR A 122 -8.84 7.60 -6.36
C TYR A 122 -9.19 6.31 -7.08
N ALA A 123 -10.42 6.18 -7.57
CA ALA A 123 -10.86 5.01 -8.33
C ALA A 123 -10.03 4.82 -9.61
N VAL A 124 -9.79 5.90 -10.36
CA VAL A 124 -8.94 5.87 -11.57
C VAL A 124 -7.49 5.53 -11.21
N MET A 125 -6.93 6.13 -10.16
CA MET A 125 -5.58 5.83 -9.69
C MET A 125 -5.44 4.35 -9.31
N ALA A 126 -6.39 3.80 -8.55
CA ALA A 126 -6.41 2.39 -8.16
C ALA A 126 -6.52 1.47 -9.38
N PHE A 127 -7.41 1.79 -10.33
CA PHE A 127 -7.57 1.02 -11.57
C PHE A 127 -6.24 0.89 -12.32
N VAL A 128 -5.54 2.00 -12.57
CA VAL A 128 -4.29 1.98 -13.34
C VAL A 128 -3.13 1.36 -12.56
N MET A 129 -3.08 1.51 -11.24
CA MET A 129 -2.07 0.86 -10.39
C MET A 129 -2.27 -0.66 -10.36
N VAL A 130 -3.50 -1.15 -10.15
CA VAL A 130 -3.81 -2.59 -10.13
C VAL A 130 -3.48 -3.22 -11.48
N THR A 131 -4.00 -2.65 -12.57
CA THR A 131 -3.78 -3.19 -13.93
C THR A 131 -2.31 -3.19 -14.32
N GLY A 132 -1.60 -2.08 -14.07
CA GLY A 132 -0.16 -1.97 -14.31
C GLY A 132 0.67 -2.96 -13.47
N ALA A 133 0.33 -3.10 -12.18
CA ALA A 133 1.05 -4.00 -11.28
C ALA A 133 0.85 -5.47 -11.65
N ILE A 134 -0.36 -5.89 -12.00
CA ILE A 134 -0.62 -7.28 -12.44
C ILE A 134 0.21 -7.60 -13.69
N GLY A 135 0.18 -6.74 -14.72
CA GLY A 135 0.93 -6.96 -15.95
C GLY A 135 2.44 -7.09 -15.70
N LEU A 136 2.95 -6.29 -14.78
CA LEU A 136 4.35 -6.28 -14.38
C LEU A 136 4.73 -7.51 -13.53
N LEU A 137 3.94 -7.86 -12.51
CA LEU A 137 4.22 -9.02 -11.63
C LEU A 137 4.11 -10.36 -12.34
N ARG A 138 3.18 -10.49 -13.30
CA ARG A 138 3.10 -11.68 -14.19
C ARG A 138 4.38 -11.86 -15.01
N SER A 139 4.99 -10.76 -15.47
CA SER A 139 6.25 -10.81 -16.23
C SER A 139 7.41 -11.43 -15.43
N HIS A 140 7.36 -11.35 -14.10
CA HIS A 140 8.37 -11.89 -13.20
C HIS A 140 7.97 -13.22 -12.54
N LYS A 141 6.74 -13.72 -12.78
CA LYS A 141 6.19 -14.93 -12.13
C LYS A 141 6.22 -14.82 -10.59
N VAL A 142 5.83 -13.67 -10.07
CA VAL A 142 5.79 -13.36 -8.62
C VAL A 142 4.38 -12.91 -8.17
N LEU A 143 3.38 -13.02 -9.04
CA LEU A 143 2.01 -12.64 -8.70
C LEU A 143 1.38 -13.68 -7.77
N ASN A 144 0.93 -13.23 -6.60
CA ASN A 144 0.05 -13.95 -5.69
C ASN A 144 -1.20 -13.09 -5.48
N PHE A 145 -2.22 -13.29 -6.32
CA PHE A 145 -3.43 -12.45 -6.34
C PHE A 145 -4.62 -13.26 -6.83
N ASN A 146 -5.41 -13.80 -5.90
CA ASN A 146 -6.49 -14.76 -6.19
C ASN A 146 -7.54 -14.19 -7.15
N MET A 147 -7.97 -12.94 -6.96
CA MET A 147 -8.95 -12.31 -7.86
C MET A 147 -8.43 -12.21 -9.29
N SER A 148 -7.13 -11.96 -9.48
CA SER A 148 -6.55 -11.86 -10.83
C SER A 148 -6.50 -13.20 -11.58
N GLU A 149 -6.66 -14.31 -10.84
CA GLU A 149 -6.75 -15.68 -11.36
C GLU A 149 -8.20 -16.16 -11.47
N GLY A 150 -9.19 -15.29 -11.21
CA GLY A 150 -10.61 -15.64 -11.22
C GLY A 150 -11.10 -16.37 -9.96
N ASN A 151 -10.26 -16.52 -8.93
CA ASN A 151 -10.59 -17.23 -7.70
C ASN A 151 -11.22 -16.29 -6.64
N ALA A 152 -12.45 -15.84 -6.88
CA ALA A 152 -13.16 -14.93 -5.97
C ALA A 152 -13.37 -15.51 -4.56
N ALA A 153 -13.62 -16.83 -4.45
CA ALA A 153 -13.77 -17.49 -3.15
C ALA A 153 -12.46 -17.50 -2.36
N GLY A 154 -11.32 -17.73 -3.03
CA GLY A 154 -9.99 -17.64 -2.42
C GLY A 154 -9.67 -16.22 -1.96
N ALA A 155 -10.00 -15.22 -2.77
CA ALA A 155 -9.85 -13.81 -2.42
C ALA A 155 -10.63 -13.43 -1.16
N LEU A 156 -11.91 -13.82 -1.06
CA LEU A 156 -12.73 -13.58 0.13
C LEU A 156 -12.16 -14.30 1.37
N LYS A 157 -11.73 -15.55 1.22
CA LYS A 157 -11.08 -16.30 2.31
C LYS A 157 -9.78 -15.62 2.78
N GLY A 158 -8.96 -15.16 1.84
CA GLY A 158 -7.72 -14.41 2.13
C GLY A 158 -8.03 -13.14 2.92
N PHE A 159 -8.96 -12.32 2.44
CA PHE A 159 -9.42 -11.12 3.14
C PHE A 159 -9.91 -11.42 4.57
N LEU A 160 -10.79 -12.40 4.75
CA LEU A 160 -11.32 -12.76 6.07
C LEU A 160 -10.21 -13.32 6.99
N PHE A 161 -9.29 -14.10 6.46
CA PHE A 161 -8.14 -14.61 7.22
C PHE A 161 -7.21 -13.47 7.66
N GLY A 162 -6.91 -12.53 6.76
CA GLY A 162 -6.14 -11.33 7.04
C GLY A 162 -6.77 -10.49 8.14
N ALA A 163 -8.07 -10.24 8.04
CA ALA A 163 -8.83 -9.52 9.06
C ALA A 163 -8.78 -10.25 10.42
N LEU A 164 -8.94 -11.58 10.43
CA LEU A 164 -8.89 -12.37 11.66
C LEU A 164 -7.52 -12.23 12.38
N ILE A 165 -6.43 -12.40 11.66
CA ILE A 165 -5.08 -12.33 12.24
C ILE A 165 -4.63 -10.88 12.50
N GLY A 166 -5.28 -9.89 11.90
CA GLY A 166 -5.04 -8.47 12.14
C GLY A 166 -5.64 -7.93 13.44
N ILE A 167 -6.64 -8.61 14.03
CA ILE A 167 -7.32 -8.16 15.26
C ILE A 167 -6.35 -7.83 16.40
N PRO A 168 -5.36 -8.67 16.76
CA PRO A 168 -4.43 -8.33 17.85
C PRO A 168 -3.65 -7.04 17.59
N ILE A 169 -3.26 -6.81 16.33
CA ILE A 169 -2.52 -5.63 15.90
C ILE A 169 -3.43 -4.40 15.84
N ALA A 170 -4.71 -4.57 15.48
CA ALA A 170 -5.73 -3.53 15.53
C ALA A 170 -5.95 -3.04 16.97
N ILE A 171 -6.07 -3.97 17.93
CA ILE A 171 -6.21 -3.63 19.36
C ILE A 171 -4.97 -2.87 19.85
N MET A 172 -3.77 -3.36 19.51
CA MET A 172 -2.52 -2.68 19.84
C MET A 172 -2.45 -1.28 19.23
N ASN A 173 -2.91 -1.08 17.99
CA ASN A 173 -2.96 0.23 17.34
C ASN A 173 -3.84 1.21 18.13
N VAL A 174 -5.05 0.81 18.50
CA VAL A 174 -5.97 1.61 19.32
C VAL A 174 -5.34 1.96 20.67
N LEU A 175 -4.75 0.99 21.36
CA LEU A 175 -4.10 1.21 22.65
C LEU A 175 -2.93 2.19 22.55
N MET A 176 -2.12 2.08 21.49
CA MET A 176 -1.02 3.03 21.25
C MET A 176 -1.54 4.44 21.02
N ILE A 177 -2.59 4.62 20.23
CA ILE A 177 -3.16 5.94 19.98
C ILE A 177 -3.69 6.56 21.28
N ILE A 178 -4.47 5.81 22.06
CA ILE A 178 -5.01 6.29 23.35
C ILE A 178 -3.87 6.64 24.33
N CYS A 179 -2.86 5.77 24.47
CA CYS A 179 -1.79 5.98 25.45
C CYS A 179 -0.77 7.06 25.04
N VAL A 180 -0.49 7.22 23.75
CA VAL A 180 0.54 8.15 23.25
C VAL A 180 -0.04 9.52 22.95
N ASN A 181 -1.22 9.60 22.32
CA ASN A 181 -1.81 10.87 21.91
C ASN A 181 -2.77 11.44 22.96
N GLY A 182 -3.22 10.63 23.93
CA GLY A 182 -4.23 11.02 24.90
C GLY A 182 -5.64 11.09 24.32
N ASP A 183 -5.87 10.49 23.15
CA ASP A 183 -7.17 10.47 22.49
C ASP A 183 -8.20 9.66 23.30
N THR A 184 -9.47 10.05 23.21
CA THR A 184 -10.57 9.36 23.89
C THR A 184 -11.41 8.58 22.89
N ALA A 185 -11.66 7.31 23.18
CA ALA A 185 -12.50 6.46 22.34
C ALA A 185 -13.97 6.88 22.42
N ALA A 186 -14.59 7.16 21.28
CA ALA A 186 -16.00 7.44 21.14
C ALA A 186 -16.61 6.52 20.07
N VAL A 187 -17.48 5.60 20.48
CA VAL A 187 -18.10 4.63 19.58
C VAL A 187 -18.86 5.35 18.46
N GLN A 188 -18.48 5.07 17.23
CA GLN A 188 -19.09 5.57 16.00
C GLN A 188 -19.99 4.49 15.37
N ASN A 189 -20.65 4.83 14.26
CA ASN A 189 -21.41 3.85 13.48
C ASN A 189 -20.45 2.81 12.85
N ILE A 190 -20.41 1.61 13.43
CA ILE A 190 -19.46 0.54 13.08
C ILE A 190 -19.55 0.16 11.60
N PHE A 191 -20.76 0.01 11.04
CA PHE A 191 -20.94 -0.39 9.64
C PHE A 191 -20.41 0.66 8.67
N TYR A 192 -20.72 1.92 8.95
CA TYR A 192 -20.24 3.05 8.18
C TYR A 192 -18.71 3.18 8.25
N GLN A 193 -18.13 3.05 9.45
CA GLN A 193 -16.68 3.15 9.63
C GLN A 193 -15.93 1.98 9.00
N ALA A 194 -16.48 0.77 9.09
CA ALA A 194 -15.96 -0.40 8.39
C ALA A 194 -15.99 -0.22 6.86
N LEU A 195 -17.05 0.40 6.30
CA LEU A 195 -17.11 0.72 4.88
C LEU A 195 -16.09 1.81 4.50
N GLN A 196 -15.92 2.85 5.31
CA GLN A 196 -14.90 3.87 5.07
C GLN A 196 -13.48 3.31 5.12
N ALA A 197 -13.20 2.38 6.04
CA ALA A 197 -11.90 1.72 6.19
C ALA A 197 -11.47 0.91 4.95
N LEU A 198 -12.39 0.54 4.05
CA LEU A 198 -12.03 -0.12 2.80
C LEU A 198 -11.20 0.79 1.89
N ARG A 199 -11.43 2.11 1.89
CA ARG A 199 -10.66 3.04 1.05
C ARG A 199 -9.16 2.98 1.38
N PRO A 200 -8.70 3.32 2.60
CA PRO A 200 -7.28 3.25 2.94
C PRO A 200 -6.76 1.81 2.86
N GLY A 201 -7.51 0.83 3.38
CA GLY A 201 -7.09 -0.58 3.35
C GLY A 201 -6.86 -1.15 1.95
N ILE A 202 -7.61 -0.70 0.94
CA ILE A 202 -7.36 -1.10 -0.46
C ILE A 202 -6.28 -0.20 -1.09
N MET A 203 -6.42 1.12 -0.97
CA MET A 203 -5.58 2.08 -1.69
C MET A 203 -4.10 1.98 -1.27
N GLU A 204 -3.83 1.86 0.02
CA GLU A 204 -2.47 1.75 0.56
C GLU A 204 -1.82 0.42 0.16
N GLU A 205 -2.57 -0.68 0.21
CA GLU A 205 -2.03 -1.99 -0.19
C GLU A 205 -1.79 -2.07 -1.69
N VAL A 206 -2.69 -1.52 -2.52
CA VAL A 206 -2.46 -1.39 -3.96
C VAL A 206 -1.24 -0.52 -4.25
N ALA A 207 -1.10 0.63 -3.59
CA ALA A 207 0.01 1.54 -3.81
C ALA A 207 1.36 0.92 -3.40
N TYR A 208 1.46 0.43 -2.17
CA TYR A 208 2.75 0.02 -1.60
C TYR A 208 3.07 -1.45 -1.84
N ARG A 209 2.10 -2.35 -1.64
CA ARG A 209 2.34 -3.81 -1.66
C ARG A 209 2.14 -4.42 -3.03
N LEU A 210 1.42 -3.72 -3.91
CA LEU A 210 1.22 -4.15 -5.29
C LEU A 210 2.13 -3.39 -6.26
N ILE A 211 1.84 -2.12 -6.59
CA ILE A 211 2.57 -1.42 -7.66
C ILE A 211 3.99 -1.00 -7.26
N PHE A 212 4.19 -0.44 -6.05
CA PHE A 212 5.52 -0.04 -5.61
C PHE A 212 6.44 -1.25 -5.46
N PHE A 213 5.98 -2.31 -4.77
CA PHE A 213 6.69 -3.58 -4.70
C PHE A 213 7.06 -4.12 -6.09
N ALA A 214 6.12 -4.11 -7.03
CA ALA A 214 6.35 -4.54 -8.41
C ALA A 214 7.47 -3.75 -9.08
N ILE A 215 7.44 -2.42 -9.01
CA ILE A 215 8.46 -1.55 -9.60
C ILE A 215 9.83 -1.77 -8.95
N SER A 216 9.89 -1.79 -7.61
CA SER A 216 11.14 -2.07 -6.88
C SER A 216 11.74 -3.40 -7.30
N LEU A 217 10.91 -4.45 -7.40
CA LEU A 217 11.36 -5.76 -7.82
C LEU A 217 11.91 -5.74 -9.25
N THR A 218 11.21 -5.12 -10.20
CA THR A 218 11.68 -5.01 -11.60
C THR A 218 13.02 -4.29 -11.71
N VAL A 219 13.24 -3.24 -10.93
CA VAL A 219 14.51 -2.51 -10.97
C VAL A 219 15.62 -3.35 -10.32
N LEU A 220 15.37 -3.91 -9.15
CA LEU A 220 16.37 -4.64 -8.37
C LEU A 220 16.77 -5.97 -9.02
N LEU A 221 15.85 -6.65 -9.71
CA LEU A 221 16.15 -7.91 -10.44
C LEU A 221 17.21 -7.74 -11.55
N LYS A 222 17.49 -6.51 -11.99
CA LYS A 222 18.57 -6.25 -12.96
C LYS A 222 19.97 -6.31 -12.35
N TYR A 223 20.07 -6.17 -11.02
CA TYR A 223 21.34 -5.94 -10.34
C TYR A 223 21.57 -6.83 -9.13
N LEU A 224 20.52 -7.49 -8.61
CA LEU A 224 20.56 -8.31 -7.41
C LEU A 224 20.00 -9.71 -7.67
N PRO A 225 20.49 -10.73 -6.94
CA PRO A 225 19.88 -12.05 -6.93
C PRO A 225 18.40 -11.99 -6.54
N LYS A 226 17.57 -12.88 -7.12
CA LYS A 226 16.10 -12.85 -6.95
C LYS A 226 15.65 -12.75 -5.49
N ASN A 227 16.25 -13.53 -4.60
CA ASN A 227 15.87 -13.54 -3.18
C ASN A 227 16.18 -12.19 -2.50
N VAL A 228 17.32 -11.58 -2.83
CA VAL A 228 17.72 -10.28 -2.29
C VAL A 228 16.81 -9.19 -2.85
N ALA A 229 16.54 -9.19 -4.16
CA ALA A 229 15.64 -8.23 -4.80
C ALA A 229 14.21 -8.27 -4.20
N VAL A 230 13.68 -9.47 -3.97
CA VAL A 230 12.38 -9.68 -3.31
C VAL A 230 12.41 -9.13 -1.89
N LEU A 231 13.39 -9.54 -1.06
CA LEU A 231 13.46 -9.13 0.34
C LEU A 231 13.60 -7.60 0.46
N SER A 232 14.46 -7.00 -0.37
CA SER A 232 14.61 -5.54 -0.42
C SER A 232 13.32 -4.85 -0.84
N SER A 233 12.57 -5.40 -1.81
CA SER A 233 11.29 -4.83 -2.25
C SER A 233 10.21 -4.92 -1.15
N ILE A 234 10.18 -6.01 -0.38
CA ILE A 234 9.29 -6.14 0.79
C ILE A 234 9.63 -5.08 1.85
N PHE A 235 10.92 -4.95 2.18
CA PHE A 235 11.37 -3.97 3.18
C PHE A 235 11.07 -2.54 2.73
N MET A 236 11.34 -2.21 1.47
CA MET A 236 11.04 -0.88 0.92
C MET A 236 9.54 -0.60 0.93
N ALA A 237 8.69 -1.54 0.53
CA ALA A 237 7.24 -1.36 0.56
C ALA A 237 6.73 -1.08 1.99
N ALA A 238 7.28 -1.77 2.99
CA ALA A 238 6.96 -1.54 4.41
C ALA A 238 7.46 -0.17 4.91
N ALA A 239 8.73 0.15 4.66
CA ALA A 239 9.36 1.39 5.11
C ALA A 239 8.76 2.64 4.46
N PHE A 240 8.48 2.56 3.16
CA PHE A 240 7.92 3.69 2.42
C PHE A 240 6.51 3.99 2.90
N HIS A 241 5.69 2.96 3.11
CA HIS A 241 4.37 3.11 3.71
C HIS A 241 4.47 3.74 5.11
N ALA A 242 5.33 3.23 5.99
CA ALA A 242 5.44 3.74 7.35
C ALA A 242 5.85 5.22 7.41
N ALA A 243 6.78 5.67 6.56
CA ALA A 243 7.27 7.04 6.63
C ALA A 243 6.19 8.08 6.25
N ILE A 244 5.14 7.67 5.52
CA ILE A 244 4.06 8.57 5.11
C ILE A 244 3.25 9.10 6.30
N HIS A 245 3.33 8.39 7.43
CA HIS A 245 2.61 8.72 8.66
C HIS A 245 3.42 9.61 9.62
N VAL A 246 4.69 9.89 9.34
CA VAL A 246 5.55 10.71 10.23
C VAL A 246 6.19 11.94 9.55
N PRO A 247 5.57 12.60 8.55
CA PRO A 247 6.20 13.73 7.85
C PRO A 247 6.49 14.90 8.80
N GLU A 248 5.60 15.14 9.77
CA GLU A 248 5.79 16.22 10.76
C GLU A 248 6.97 15.94 11.69
N LEU A 249 7.04 14.70 12.18
CA LEU A 249 8.13 14.28 13.05
C LEU A 249 9.47 14.34 12.31
N PHE A 250 9.53 14.06 11.00
CA PHE A 250 10.77 14.12 10.20
C PHE A 250 11.48 15.46 10.28
N ALA A 251 10.74 16.53 10.52
CA ALA A 251 11.32 17.85 10.50
C ALA A 251 11.28 18.59 11.82
N GLN A 252 10.49 18.11 12.78
CA GLN A 252 10.70 18.48 14.18
C GLN A 252 11.90 17.73 14.77
N ASN A 253 12.04 16.43 14.47
CA ASN A 253 13.09 15.58 15.00
C ASN A 253 13.33 14.37 14.07
N ILE A 254 14.30 14.50 13.17
CA ILE A 254 14.66 13.46 12.19
C ILE A 254 15.00 12.11 12.83
N VAL A 255 15.67 12.10 13.98
CA VAL A 255 16.06 10.86 14.67
C VAL A 255 14.81 10.15 15.20
N ALA A 256 13.92 10.88 15.87
CA ALA A 256 12.66 10.33 16.35
C ALA A 256 11.79 9.82 15.20
N ALA A 257 11.77 10.53 14.06
CA ALA A 257 11.03 10.11 12.87
C ALA A 257 11.57 8.82 12.27
N MET A 258 12.89 8.67 12.20
CA MET A 258 13.53 7.42 11.76
C MET A 258 13.18 6.26 12.68
N VAL A 259 13.26 6.47 14.00
CA VAL A 259 12.88 5.46 14.99
C VAL A 259 11.41 5.06 14.84
N MET A 260 10.50 6.04 14.76
CA MET A 260 9.07 5.76 14.62
C MET A 260 8.75 5.08 13.27
N THR A 261 9.41 5.48 12.18
CA THR A 261 9.30 4.81 10.87
C THR A 261 9.68 3.34 10.99
N ILE A 262 10.79 3.02 11.67
CA ILE A 262 11.23 1.63 11.90
C ILE A 262 10.18 0.86 12.72
N VAL A 263 9.70 1.44 13.81
CA VAL A 263 8.68 0.82 14.67
C VAL A 263 7.41 0.53 13.88
N MET A 264 6.88 1.53 13.16
CA MET A 264 5.68 1.37 12.34
C MET A 264 5.89 0.37 11.19
N SER A 265 7.07 0.36 10.58
CA SER A 265 7.43 -0.63 9.56
C SER A 265 7.41 -2.04 10.12
N VAL A 266 8.00 -2.26 11.30
CA VAL A 266 8.09 -3.61 11.89
C VAL A 266 6.72 -4.09 12.37
N LEU A 267 5.94 -3.23 13.04
CA LEU A 267 4.67 -3.62 13.64
C LEU A 267 3.52 -3.70 12.65
N PHE A 268 3.49 -2.82 11.65
CA PHE A 268 2.38 -2.72 10.70
C PHE A 268 2.83 -3.02 9.27
N GLY A 269 3.85 -2.32 8.78
CA GLY A 269 4.19 -2.32 7.37
C GLY A 269 4.71 -3.66 6.83
N LEU A 270 5.54 -4.34 7.62
CA LEU A 270 6.25 -5.56 7.27
C LEU A 270 5.33 -6.78 7.34
N PRO A 271 4.48 -6.97 8.38
CA PRO A 271 3.47 -8.02 8.37
C PRO A 271 2.59 -7.96 7.12
N MET A 272 2.08 -6.78 6.75
CA MET A 272 1.26 -6.60 5.55
C MET A 272 2.05 -6.93 4.27
N ALA A 273 3.28 -6.44 4.14
CA ALA A 273 4.12 -6.73 2.96
C ALA A 273 4.48 -8.22 2.85
N ILE A 274 4.72 -8.91 3.97
CA ILE A 274 4.97 -10.35 3.99
C ILE A 274 3.68 -11.11 3.62
N LEU A 275 2.52 -10.72 4.13
CA LEU A 275 1.24 -11.35 3.78
C LEU A 275 0.94 -11.20 2.29
N ALA A 276 1.09 -9.99 1.73
CA ALA A 276 0.91 -9.74 0.31
C ALA A 276 1.82 -10.63 -0.56
N TYR A 277 3.09 -10.78 -0.16
CA TYR A 277 4.05 -11.58 -0.92
C TYR A 277 3.89 -13.10 -0.72
N LYS A 278 3.66 -13.58 0.51
CA LYS A 278 3.65 -15.02 0.86
C LYS A 278 2.29 -15.67 0.76
N LYS A 279 1.20 -14.90 0.85
CA LYS A 279 -0.17 -15.37 0.75
C LYS A 279 -0.81 -14.80 -0.49
N ASP A 280 -1.31 -13.58 -0.38
CA ASP A 280 -1.95 -12.83 -1.45
C ASP A 280 -2.26 -11.40 -0.98
N ILE A 281 -2.50 -10.50 -1.94
CA ILE A 281 -2.82 -9.09 -1.66
C ILE A 281 -4.12 -8.94 -0.87
N GLU A 282 -5.10 -9.84 -1.07
CA GLU A 282 -6.39 -9.78 -0.38
C GLU A 282 -6.24 -9.99 1.13
N THR A 283 -5.33 -10.87 1.54
CA THR A 283 -4.97 -11.09 2.95
C THR A 283 -4.34 -9.84 3.57
N ALA A 284 -3.48 -9.13 2.84
CA ALA A 284 -2.92 -7.87 3.31
C ALA A 284 -3.98 -6.77 3.44
N ILE A 285 -4.89 -6.67 2.47
CA ILE A 285 -6.04 -5.74 2.51
C ILE A 285 -6.93 -6.04 3.71
N GLY A 286 -7.26 -7.31 3.98
CA GLY A 286 -8.07 -7.68 5.15
C GLY A 286 -7.40 -7.33 6.48
N PHE A 287 -6.09 -7.58 6.57
CA PHE A 287 -5.28 -7.22 7.74
C PHE A 287 -5.25 -5.71 7.98
N HIS A 288 -5.05 -4.92 6.94
CA HIS A 288 -5.06 -3.46 7.03
C HIS A 288 -6.46 -2.96 7.39
N TRP A 289 -7.47 -3.43 6.67
CA TRP A 289 -8.85 -3.01 6.83
C TRP A 289 -9.34 -3.16 8.27
N VAL A 290 -9.02 -4.26 8.95
CA VAL A 290 -9.51 -4.46 10.34
C VAL A 290 -8.87 -3.47 11.32
N ILE A 291 -7.62 -3.07 11.09
CA ILE A 291 -6.93 -2.05 11.90
C ILE A 291 -7.67 -0.72 11.77
N ASP A 292 -7.94 -0.32 10.53
CA ASP A 292 -8.64 0.93 10.22
C ASP A 292 -10.09 0.91 10.66
N ALA A 293 -10.80 -0.18 10.42
CA ALA A 293 -12.20 -0.34 10.82
C ALA A 293 -12.36 -0.25 12.33
N LEU A 294 -11.44 -0.84 13.11
CA LEU A 294 -11.50 -0.79 14.56
C LEU A 294 -11.24 0.62 15.10
N ARG A 295 -10.16 1.29 14.67
CA ARG A 295 -9.85 2.66 15.14
C ARG A 295 -10.95 3.65 14.74
N PHE A 296 -11.43 3.59 13.49
CA PHE A 296 -12.49 4.48 13.01
C PHE A 296 -13.81 4.24 13.75
N SER A 297 -14.14 2.99 14.08
CA SER A 297 -15.31 2.65 14.89
C SER A 297 -15.25 3.19 16.31
N LEU A 298 -14.06 3.53 16.80
CA LEU A 298 -13.82 4.17 18.09
C LEU A 298 -13.57 5.69 17.96
N GLY A 299 -13.72 6.26 16.77
CA GLY A 299 -13.54 7.70 16.54
C GLY A 299 -12.09 8.16 16.63
N ILE A 300 -11.14 7.25 16.39
CA ILE A 300 -9.68 7.47 16.50
C ILE A 300 -8.96 7.08 15.21
#